data_AF-F1T767-F1
#
_entry.id   AF-F1T767-F1
#
_cell.length_a   1.000
_cell.length_b   1.000
_cell.length_c   1.000
_cell.angle_alpha   90.00
_cell.angle_beta   90.00
_cell.angle_gamma   90.00
#
_symmetry.space_group_name_H-M   'P 1'
#
loop_
_entity.id
_entity.type
_entity.pdbx_description
1 polymer ?
#
loop_
_entity_poly.entity_id
_entity_poly.type
_entity_poly.pdbx_seq_one_letter_code
_entity_poly.pdbx_strand_id
1 'polypeptide(L)'
;MENEIKKLRDEINQLQNKIQNLQYKIHLLYVSKQAREIHPYVEFLLGFDITEQKKEKIEFALELLSNKYYRRNVFVLEDNKLTEEMENSNDIYITKSITEAYPQKLFENKLPSYTEVVDIFLEILDTKNKKIVFDLLWSVYKEGMFENLLMHVLITNPNGESGPKG
;
A
#
# COMPACT_ATOMS: atom_id res chain seq x y z
N MET A 1 -39.79 -22.03 1.93
CA MET A 1 -38.59 -21.75 2.75
C MET A 1 -37.43 -22.69 2.41
N GLU A 2 -37.54 -24.01 2.55
CA GLU A 2 -36.43 -24.94 2.24
C GLU A 2 -35.98 -24.94 0.77
N ASN A 3 -36.92 -24.87 -0.19
CA ASN A 3 -36.58 -24.79 -1.62
C ASN A 3 -35.84 -23.51 -2.00
N GLU A 4 -36.13 -22.42 -1.30
CA GLU A 4 -35.52 -21.11 -1.52
C GLU A 4 -34.10 -21.07 -0.93
N ILE A 5 -33.93 -21.67 0.26
CA ILE A 5 -32.61 -21.89 0.87
C ILE A 5 -31.73 -22.77 -0.02
N LYS A 6 -32.29 -23.84 -0.60
CA LYS A 6 -31.55 -24.70 -1.52
C LYS A 6 -31.11 -23.94 -2.78
N LYS A 7 -32.01 -23.17 -3.39
CA LYS A 7 -31.70 -22.36 -4.56
C LYS A 7 -30.59 -21.34 -4.28
N LEU A 8 -30.65 -20.65 -3.14
CA LEU A 8 -29.61 -19.70 -2.72
C LEU A 8 -28.26 -20.40 -2.49
N ARG A 9 -28.24 -21.60 -1.89
CA ARG A 9 -27.00 -22.37 -1.73
C ARG A 9 -26.38 -22.78 -3.06
N ASP A 10 -27.20 -23.21 -4.00
CA ASP A 10 -26.74 -23.59 -5.34
C ASP A 10 -26.15 -22.37 -6.08
N GLU A 11 -26.78 -21.19 -5.94
CA GLU A 11 -26.28 -19.94 -6.51
C GLU A 11 -24.96 -19.49 -5.87
N ILE A 12 -24.83 -19.59 -4.54
CA ILE A 12 -23.57 -19.31 -3.83
C ILE A 12 -22.45 -20.21 -4.33
N ASN A 13 -22.71 -21.53 -4.46
CA ASN A 13 -21.71 -22.47 -4.97
C ASN A 13 -21.30 -22.15 -6.41
N GLN A 14 -22.26 -21.76 -7.26
CA GLN A 14 -21.96 -21.36 -8.64
C GLN A 14 -21.12 -20.07 -8.70
N LEU A 15 -21.42 -19.08 -7.86
CA LEU A 15 -20.66 -17.83 -7.79
C LEU A 15 -19.24 -18.09 -7.28
N GLN A 16 -19.08 -18.92 -6.24
CA GLN A 16 -17.76 -19.33 -5.73
C GLN A 16 -16.91 -20.01 -6.81
N ASN A 17 -17.48 -20.94 -7.57
CA ASN A 17 -16.79 -21.59 -8.68
C ASN A 17 -16.39 -20.61 -9.79
N LYS A 18 -17.26 -19.64 -10.11
CA LYS A 18 -16.95 -18.58 -11.08
C LYS A 18 -15.80 -17.69 -10.60
N ILE A 19 -15.80 -17.30 -9.32
CA ILE A 19 -14.73 -16.50 -8.70
C ILE A 19 -13.40 -17.25 -8.77
N GLN A 20 -13.37 -18.52 -8.36
CA GLN A 20 -12.15 -19.34 -8.43
C GLN A 20 -11.60 -19.46 -9.87
N ASN A 21 -12.49 -19.65 -10.85
CA ASN A 21 -12.09 -19.71 -12.25
C ASN A 21 -11.52 -18.37 -12.74
N LEU A 22 -12.12 -17.24 -12.34
CA LEU A 22 -11.61 -15.91 -12.66
C LEU A 22 -10.24 -15.65 -12.03
N GLN A 23 -10.06 -15.99 -10.75
CA GLN A 23 -8.76 -15.88 -10.05
C GLN A 23 -7.68 -16.69 -10.77
N TYR A 24 -7.99 -17.94 -11.15
CA TYR A 24 -7.07 -18.79 -11.90
C TYR A 24 -6.70 -18.19 -13.27
N LYS A 25 -7.68 -17.66 -14.02
CA LYS A 25 -7.44 -17.01 -15.31
C LYS A 25 -6.59 -15.75 -15.18
N ILE A 26 -6.84 -14.92 -14.15
CA ILE A 26 -6.04 -13.73 -13.86
C ILE A 26 -4.60 -14.14 -13.53
N HIS A 27 -4.41 -15.18 -12.71
CA HIS A 27 -3.09 -15.71 -12.40
C HIS A 27 -2.35 -16.20 -13.66
N LEU A 28 -3.03 -16.95 -14.54
CA LEU A 28 -2.45 -17.36 -15.82
C LEU A 28 -2.09 -16.16 -16.71
N LEU A 29 -2.94 -15.13 -16.76
CA LEU A 29 -2.65 -13.90 -17.51
C LEU A 29 -1.43 -13.18 -16.94
N TYR A 30 -1.30 -13.14 -15.61
CA TYR A 30 -0.15 -12.56 -14.93
C TYR A 30 1.15 -13.30 -15.28
N VAL A 31 1.17 -14.63 -15.13
CA VAL A 31 2.35 -15.46 -15.41
C VAL A 31 2.69 -15.53 -16.91
N SER A 32 1.69 -15.42 -17.80
CA SER A 32 1.90 -15.49 -19.25
C SER A 32 2.34 -14.19 -19.92
N LYS A 33 2.28 -13.05 -19.20
CA LYS A 33 2.86 -11.81 -19.71
C LYS A 33 4.38 -11.95 -19.82
N GLN A 34 4.89 -11.94 -21.06
CA GLN A 34 6.32 -11.68 -21.29
C GLN A 34 6.69 -10.34 -20.65
N ALA A 35 7.83 -10.31 -19.95
CA ALA A 35 8.37 -9.23 -19.11
C ALA A 35 8.42 -7.86 -19.80
N ARG A 36 7.26 -7.25 -20.02
CA ARG A 36 7.10 -5.83 -20.26
C ARG A 36 6.56 -5.29 -18.95
N GLU A 37 7.46 -4.84 -18.09
CA GLU A 37 7.18 -4.13 -16.83
C GLU A 37 6.49 -2.79 -17.14
N ILE A 38 5.28 -2.82 -17.70
CA ILE A 38 4.52 -1.60 -17.99
C ILE A 38 3.94 -1.05 -16.69
N HIS A 39 3.60 -1.95 -15.75
CA HIS A 39 2.99 -1.60 -14.46
C HIS A 39 3.59 -2.40 -13.29
N PRO A 40 4.87 -2.18 -12.95
CA PRO A 40 5.57 -2.91 -11.89
C PRO A 40 4.88 -2.87 -10.52
N TYR A 41 4.25 -1.77 -10.12
CA TYR A 41 3.54 -1.70 -8.84
C TYR A 41 2.28 -2.57 -8.85
N VAL A 42 1.52 -2.54 -9.95
CA VAL A 42 0.34 -3.41 -10.11
C VAL A 42 0.75 -4.88 -10.13
N GLU A 43 1.87 -5.20 -10.79
CA GLU A 43 2.42 -6.55 -10.81
C GLU A 43 2.87 -7.02 -9.42
N PHE A 44 3.43 -6.13 -8.60
CA PHE A 44 3.73 -6.42 -7.20
C PHE A 44 2.45 -6.74 -6.41
N LEU A 45 1.42 -5.90 -6.51
CA LEU A 45 0.16 -6.10 -5.80
C LEU A 45 -0.48 -7.45 -6.14
N LEU A 46 -0.50 -7.82 -7.43
CA LEU A 46 -1.01 -9.11 -7.89
C LEU A 46 -0.13 -10.29 -7.46
N GLY A 47 1.20 -10.14 -7.57
CA GLY A 47 2.15 -11.20 -7.24
C GLY A 47 2.18 -11.58 -5.76
N PHE A 48 1.87 -10.62 -4.88
CA PHE A 48 1.83 -10.81 -3.43
C PHE A 48 0.41 -10.89 -2.86
N ASP A 49 -0.62 -11.00 -3.71
CA ASP A 49 -2.04 -11.09 -3.31
C ASP A 49 -2.46 -9.97 -2.33
N ILE A 50 -2.04 -8.74 -2.63
CA ILE A 50 -2.34 -7.57 -1.81
C ILE A 50 -3.80 -7.18 -2.03
N THR A 51 -4.58 -7.19 -0.96
CA THR A 51 -6.00 -6.78 -0.98
C THR A 51 -6.14 -5.29 -1.22
N GLU A 52 -7.30 -4.85 -1.75
CA GLU A 52 -7.59 -3.41 -1.92
C GLU A 52 -7.45 -2.63 -0.61
N GLN A 53 -7.89 -3.20 0.52
CA GLN A 53 -7.73 -2.56 1.84
C GLN A 53 -6.25 -2.36 2.21
N LYS A 54 -5.37 -3.34 1.93
CA LYS A 54 -3.93 -3.20 2.18
C LYS A 54 -3.29 -2.20 1.20
N LYS A 55 -3.71 -2.21 -0.06
CA LYS A 55 -3.28 -1.25 -1.07
C LYS A 55 -3.64 0.19 -0.68
N GLU A 56 -4.87 0.45 -0.26
CA GLU A 56 -5.30 1.77 0.24
C GLU A 56 -4.42 2.23 1.41
N LYS A 57 -4.09 1.33 2.34
CA LYS A 57 -3.17 1.63 3.43
C LYS A 57 -1.75 1.94 2.95
N ILE A 58 -1.25 1.21 1.97
CA ILE A 58 0.07 1.45 1.37
C ILE A 58 0.11 2.83 0.72
N GLU A 59 -0.89 3.14 -0.10
CA GLU A 59 -0.99 4.41 -0.82
C GLU A 59 -1.12 5.60 0.11
N PHE A 60 -1.97 5.49 1.15
CA PHE A 60 -2.07 6.50 2.20
C PHE A 60 -0.74 6.71 2.93
N ALA A 61 -0.03 5.64 3.29
CA ALA A 61 1.26 5.75 3.94
C ALA A 61 2.31 6.41 3.03
N LEU A 62 2.36 6.06 1.75
CA LEU A 62 3.26 6.68 0.77
C LEU A 62 2.96 8.18 0.61
N GLU A 63 1.68 8.55 0.50
CA GLU A 63 1.26 9.93 0.41
C GLU A 63 1.70 10.73 1.64
N LEU A 64 1.44 10.20 2.84
CA LEU A 64 1.79 10.89 4.07
C LEU A 64 3.32 11.02 4.24
N LEU A 65 4.09 9.98 3.92
CA LEU A 65 5.55 10.03 3.92
C LEU A 65 6.09 11.03 2.88
N SER A 66 5.46 11.12 1.70
CA SER A 66 5.82 12.07 0.64
C SER A 66 5.61 13.51 1.11
N ASN A 67 4.47 13.79 1.73
CA ASN A 67 4.22 15.11 2.30
C ASN A 67 5.21 15.48 3.42
N LYS A 68 5.58 14.52 4.27
CA LYS A 68 6.64 14.70 5.28
C LYS A 68 8.00 15.00 4.64
N TYR A 69 8.31 14.34 3.52
CA TYR A 69 9.52 14.65 2.74
C TYR A 69 9.54 16.10 2.25
N TYR A 70 8.38 16.63 1.83
CA TYR A 70 8.21 18.04 1.48
C TYR A 70 8.01 18.97 2.70
N ARG A 71 8.28 18.49 3.91
CA ARG A 71 8.25 19.26 5.18
C ARG A 71 6.88 19.84 5.52
N ARG A 72 5.80 19.17 5.10
CA ARG A 72 4.45 19.46 5.60
C ARG A 72 4.29 18.82 6.97
N ASN A 73 3.75 19.56 7.93
CA ASN A 73 3.51 19.02 9.26
C ASN A 73 2.23 18.19 9.25
N VAL A 74 2.24 17.12 10.04
CA VAL A 74 1.09 16.27 10.31
C VAL A 74 0.57 16.61 11.69
N PHE A 75 -0.71 16.96 11.75
CA PHE A 75 -1.44 17.26 12.97
C PHE A 75 -2.54 16.22 13.17
N VAL A 76 -2.48 15.53 14.30
CA VAL A 76 -3.51 14.57 14.69
C VAL A 76 -4.54 15.28 15.55
N LEU A 77 -5.80 15.25 15.10
CA LEU A 77 -6.92 15.94 15.73
C LEU A 77 -8.00 14.94 16.20
N GLU A 78 -8.85 15.38 17.12
CA GLU A 78 -10.10 14.66 17.41
C GLU A 78 -11.01 14.70 16.18
N ASP A 79 -11.80 13.64 15.96
CA ASP A 79 -12.65 13.47 14.78
C ASP A 79 -13.64 14.63 14.55
N ASN A 80 -14.07 15.30 15.63
CA ASN A 80 -15.00 16.42 15.57
C ASN A 80 -14.35 17.80 15.39
N LYS A 81 -13.01 17.85 15.26
CA LYS A 81 -12.25 19.11 15.16
C LYS A 81 -11.75 19.43 13.75
N LEU A 82 -12.04 18.58 12.76
CA LEU A 82 -11.72 18.87 11.37
C LEU A 82 -12.63 19.99 10.85
N THR A 83 -12.05 21.02 10.24
CA THR A 83 -12.78 22.16 9.66
C THR A 83 -12.40 22.35 8.20
N GLU A 84 -13.32 22.83 7.36
CA GLU A 84 -13.05 23.09 5.92
C GLU A 84 -11.86 24.04 5.68
N GLU A 85 -11.61 24.98 6.59
CA GLU A 85 -10.46 25.90 6.50
C GLU A 85 -9.11 25.18 6.58
N MET A 86 -9.06 24.02 7.24
CA MET A 86 -7.85 23.21 7.38
C MET A 86 -7.50 22.47 6.08
N GLU A 87 -8.48 22.21 5.22
CA GLU A 87 -8.26 21.57 3.91
C GLU A 87 -7.48 22.48 2.94
N ASN A 88 -7.55 23.80 3.15
CA ASN A 88 -6.85 24.79 2.35
C ASN A 88 -5.44 25.12 2.88
N SER A 89 -5.00 24.45 3.96
CA SER A 89 -3.68 24.65 4.54
C SER A 89 -2.61 23.82 3.81
N ASN A 90 -1.35 24.24 3.92
CA ASN A 90 -0.21 23.44 3.42
C ASN A 90 0.13 22.25 4.33
N ASP A 91 -0.34 22.25 5.58
CA ASP A 91 -0.14 21.17 6.54
C ASP A 91 -1.28 20.12 6.43
N ILE A 92 -1.01 18.93 6.97
CA ILE A 92 -1.91 17.78 6.92
C ILE A 92 -2.60 17.62 8.27
N TYR A 93 -3.92 17.47 8.24
CA TYR A 93 -4.72 17.16 9.41
C TYR A 93 -5.33 15.78 9.28
N ILE A 94 -5.15 14.95 10.29
CA ILE A 94 -5.60 13.56 10.32
C ILE A 94 -6.41 13.34 11.59
N THR A 95 -7.54 12.64 11.48
CA THR A 95 -8.37 12.32 12.63
C THR A 95 -7.78 11.16 13.44
N LYS A 96 -8.05 11.11 14.74
CA LYS A 96 -7.58 10.04 15.62
C LYS A 96 -8.04 8.66 15.16
N SER A 97 -9.29 8.53 14.71
CA SER A 97 -9.81 7.25 14.19
C SER A 97 -8.98 6.69 13.03
N ILE A 98 -8.46 7.55 12.15
CA ILE A 98 -7.55 7.10 11.09
C ILE A 98 -6.25 6.59 11.70
N THR A 99 -5.68 7.31 12.68
CA THR A 99 -4.37 6.93 13.26
C THR A 99 -4.34 5.54 13.91
N GLU A 100 -5.48 5.07 14.41
CA GLU A 100 -5.61 3.73 15.03
C GLU A 100 -5.40 2.59 14.02
N ALA A 101 -5.60 2.84 12.72
CA ALA A 101 -5.46 1.84 11.67
C ALA A 101 -4.02 1.69 11.14
N TYR A 102 -3.07 2.50 11.61
CA TYR A 102 -1.71 2.62 11.08
C TYR A 102 -0.63 2.61 12.18
N PRO A 103 0.62 2.28 11.81
CA PRO A 103 1.76 2.41 12.72
C PRO A 103 1.96 3.85 13.22
N GLN A 104 2.14 4.03 14.53
CA GLN A 104 2.29 5.35 15.14
C GLN A 104 3.44 6.18 14.55
N LYS A 105 4.55 5.51 14.17
CA LYS A 105 5.73 6.12 13.54
C LYS A 105 5.38 6.91 12.26
N LEU A 106 4.30 6.54 11.58
CA LEU A 106 3.86 7.21 10.36
C LEU A 106 3.52 8.69 10.61
N PHE A 107 2.97 9.02 11.79
CA PHE A 107 2.46 10.34 12.14
C PHE A 107 3.49 11.27 12.82
N GLU A 108 4.73 10.82 13.02
CA GLU A 108 5.78 11.65 13.62
C GLU A 108 6.30 12.72 12.63
N ASN A 109 6.43 13.98 13.06
CA ASN A 109 6.92 15.10 12.23
C ASN A 109 8.45 15.09 12.06
N LYS A 110 8.96 14.05 11.43
CA LYS A 110 10.37 13.90 11.06
C LYS A 110 10.51 13.47 9.60
N LEU A 111 11.65 13.80 9.01
CA LEU A 111 11.99 13.33 7.67
C LEU A 111 12.06 11.79 7.68
N PRO A 112 11.42 11.10 6.73
CA PRO A 112 11.35 9.64 6.75
C PRO A 112 12.70 9.01 6.41
N SER A 113 13.29 8.27 7.36
CA SER A 113 14.48 7.46 7.10
C SER A 113 14.12 6.09 6.51
N TYR A 114 15.09 5.46 5.82
CA TYR A 114 14.90 4.10 5.28
C TYR A 114 14.39 3.09 6.31
N THR A 115 15.00 3.06 7.49
CA THR A 115 14.64 2.11 8.55
C THR A 115 13.20 2.31 9.02
N GLU A 116 12.77 3.56 9.19
CA GLU A 116 11.41 3.89 9.63
C GLU A 116 10.37 3.56 8.57
N VAL A 117 10.67 3.85 7.30
CA VAL A 117 9.81 3.49 6.17
C VAL A 117 9.66 1.98 6.10
N VAL A 118 10.76 1.23 6.23
CA VAL A 118 10.72 -0.23 6.24
C VAL A 118 9.86 -0.75 7.39
N ASP A 119 10.06 -0.26 8.60
CA ASP A 119 9.27 -0.67 9.77
C ASP A 119 7.77 -0.42 9.56
N ILE A 120 7.39 0.76 9.06
CA ILE A 120 5.99 1.11 8.77
C ILE A 120 5.38 0.10 7.78
N PHE A 121 6.06 -0.21 6.68
CA PHE A 121 5.52 -1.11 5.68
C PHE A 121 5.55 -2.58 6.09
N LEU A 122 6.48 -3.00 6.96
CA LEU A 122 6.43 -4.34 7.59
C LEU A 122 5.14 -4.52 8.40
N GLU A 123 4.76 -3.49 9.18
CA GLU A 123 3.54 -3.50 9.96
C GLU A 123 2.28 -3.46 9.07
N ILE A 124 2.24 -2.60 8.05
CA ILE A 124 1.09 -2.51 7.12
C ILE A 124 0.88 -3.82 6.35
N LEU A 125 1.96 -4.43 5.87
CA LEU A 125 1.90 -5.66 5.10
C LEU A 125 1.66 -6.90 5.99
N ASP A 126 1.82 -6.76 7.30
CA ASP A 126 1.82 -7.85 8.29
C ASP A 126 2.86 -8.93 7.93
N THR A 127 4.11 -8.50 7.78
CA THR A 127 5.23 -9.38 7.41
C THR A 127 6.50 -9.00 8.15
N LYS A 128 7.42 -9.97 8.28
CA LYS A 128 8.78 -9.73 8.80
C LYS A 128 9.82 -9.67 7.68
N ASN A 129 9.39 -9.87 6.43
CA ASN A 129 10.28 -9.96 5.28
C ASN A 129 10.59 -8.57 4.71
N LYS A 130 11.74 -8.02 5.07
CA LYS A 130 12.23 -6.72 4.55
C LYS A 130 12.38 -6.68 3.04
N LYS A 131 12.67 -7.82 2.40
CA LYS A 131 12.80 -7.89 0.94
C LYS A 131 11.48 -7.53 0.26
N ILE A 132 10.34 -7.98 0.78
CA ILE A 132 9.02 -7.64 0.21
C ILE A 132 8.78 -6.14 0.27
N VAL A 133 9.18 -5.48 1.36
CA VAL A 133 9.07 -4.03 1.47
C VAL A 133 9.98 -3.32 0.47
N PHE A 134 11.20 -3.81 0.29
CA PHE A 134 12.09 -3.26 -0.73
C PHE A 134 11.52 -3.43 -2.14
N ASP A 135 11.01 -4.63 -2.48
CA ASP A 135 10.36 -4.92 -3.77
C ASP A 135 9.13 -4.02 -3.98
N LEU A 136 8.34 -3.76 -2.93
CA LEU A 136 7.25 -2.78 -2.94
C LEU A 136 7.76 -1.38 -3.30
N LEU A 137 8.68 -0.82 -2.50
CA LEU A 137 9.20 0.54 -2.72
C LEU A 137 9.84 0.68 -4.10
N TRP A 138 10.56 -0.35 -4.55
CA TRP A 138 11.17 -0.37 -5.87
C TRP A 138 10.13 -0.40 -6.98
N SER A 139 9.07 -1.21 -6.85
CA SER A 139 7.99 -1.29 -7.83
C SER A 139 7.25 0.04 -7.98
N VAL A 140 6.97 0.73 -6.88
CA VAL A 140 6.34 2.07 -6.86
C VAL A 140 7.25 3.09 -7.55
N TYR A 141 8.56 3.06 -7.25
CA TYR A 141 9.52 3.93 -7.91
C TYR A 141 9.59 3.68 -9.43
N LYS A 142 9.58 2.41 -9.85
CA LYS A 142 9.60 2.02 -11.27
C LYS A 142 8.32 2.39 -12.01
N GLU A 143 7.19 2.47 -11.31
CA GLU A 143 5.92 2.98 -11.84
C GLU A 143 5.97 4.52 -12.07
N GLY A 144 7.01 5.21 -11.59
CA GLY A 144 7.12 6.67 -11.63
C GLY A 144 6.33 7.38 -10.53
N MET A 145 5.96 6.66 -9.46
CA MET A 145 5.21 7.21 -8.34
C MET A 145 6.14 7.61 -7.20
N PHE A 146 5.83 8.74 -6.54
CA PHE A 146 6.57 9.23 -5.35
C PHE A 146 8.10 9.30 -5.52
N GLU A 147 8.57 9.61 -6.73
CA GLU A 147 9.99 9.47 -7.12
C GLU A 147 10.95 10.17 -6.16
N ASN A 148 10.65 11.41 -5.74
CA ASN A 148 11.53 12.17 -4.86
C ASN A 148 11.65 11.54 -3.46
N LEU A 149 10.53 11.08 -2.89
CA LEU A 149 10.52 10.37 -1.61
C LEU A 149 11.32 9.07 -1.74
N LEU A 150 11.03 8.27 -2.76
CA LEU A 150 11.62 6.95 -2.90
C LEU A 150 13.10 7.03 -3.27
N MET A 151 13.51 8.00 -4.08
CA MET A 151 14.92 8.28 -4.34
C MET A 151 15.65 8.63 -3.03
N HIS A 152 15.08 9.49 -2.18
CA HIS A 152 15.66 9.81 -0.88
C HIS A 152 15.78 8.57 0.03
N VAL A 153 14.69 7.81 0.15
CA VAL A 153 14.60 6.63 1.03
C VAL A 153 15.53 5.50 0.54
N LEU A 154 15.56 5.22 -0.75
CA LEU A 154 16.34 4.11 -1.32
C LEU A 154 17.84 4.42 -1.38
N ILE A 155 18.24 5.67 -1.64
CA ILE A 155 19.66 6.07 -1.63
C ILE A 155 20.24 6.04 -0.21
N THR A 156 19.43 6.36 0.80
CA THR A 156 19.85 6.33 2.20
C THR A 156 19.81 4.92 2.82
N ASN A 157 19.56 3.88 2.01
CA ASN A 157 19.61 2.49 2.46
C ASN A 157 21.03 2.11 2.93
N PRO A 158 21.23 1.85 4.24
CA PRO A 158 22.55 1.59 4.81
C PRO A 158 23.16 0.26 4.36
N ASN A 159 22.36 -0.65 3.78
CA ASN A 159 22.83 -1.98 3.39
C ASN A 159 23.35 -2.06 1.95
N GLY A 160 23.26 -0.98 1.15
CA GLY A 160 23.80 -0.97 -0.21
C GLY A 160 23.21 -2.06 -1.13
N GLU A 161 22.03 -2.60 -0.80
CA GLU A 161 21.31 -3.53 -1.66
C GLU A 161 20.93 -2.78 -2.93
N SER A 162 21.77 -2.94 -3.97
CA SER A 162 21.38 -2.59 -5.32
C SER A 162 20.16 -3.42 -5.68
N GLY A 163 19.21 -2.79 -6.38
CA GLY A 163 17.91 -3.37 -6.74
C GLY A 163 17.99 -4.80 -7.30
N PRO A 164 16.86 -5.51 -7.40
CA PRO A 164 16.85 -6.87 -7.90
C PRO A 164 17.61 -6.90 -9.22
N LYS A 165 18.65 -7.73 -9.32
CA LYS A 165 19.35 -7.96 -10.58
C LYS A 165 18.36 -8.64 -11.52
N GLY A 166 17.72 -7.83 -12.37
CA GLY A 166 17.00 -8.31 -13.55
C GLY A 166 17.93 -9.00 -14.52
#